data_AF-A0A9P5MJE4-F1
#
_entry.id   AF-A0A9P5MJE4-F1
#
_cell.length_a   1.000
_cell.length_b   1.000
_cell.length_c   1.000
_cell.angle_alpha   90.00
_cell.angle_beta   90.00
_cell.angle_gamma   90.00
#
_symmetry.space_group_name_H-M   'P 1'
#
loop_
_entity.id
_entity.type
_entity.pdbx_description
1 polymer ?
#
loop_
_entity_poly.entity_id
_entity_poly.type
_entity_poly.pdbx_seq_one_letter_code
_entity_poly.pdbx_strand_id
1 'polypeptide(L)'
;MFGDTSLRHPLEQRIENRRRGVTRQSRPFISWALAAVMGGVLIYELVYNSTKQGSPISLKPYVNYMLGPSQVGLISLGARWPACMRIVPSIPLTLTIGCPSNVDNPPTKLCSIEQLCAHGGFHNATPNQWWRFITPIFLHAGIIHYAFNMFAQLTVSAQVEREIGSIGFFILYFTAGIFGNILGGNFALVGLPSVGASGAIFGTVGVLWVDLLAHWGIETQPGKKLAMLCVDLVVGVALGYIPGVDNFVHLGGFLAGLICAAIFLPVISTTKLHKSVMWGVRIGMIPLIIVLYVVLLRNFYTTNPFAACNWCRYLSCIPTSSNNQCQGSVFLVISIFFATELTDHTRDSLIFRTGLSITTTTT
;
A
#
# COMPACT_ATOMS: atom_id res chain seq x y z
N MET A 1 -0.57 -1.59 -53.13
CA MET A 1 0.87 -1.28 -53.08
C MET A 1 1.39 -1.79 -51.73
N PHE A 2 1.64 -3.10 -51.62
CA PHE A 2 2.19 -3.72 -50.41
C PHE A 2 3.71 -3.68 -50.54
N GLY A 3 4.32 -2.62 -50.00
CA GLY A 3 5.77 -2.51 -49.92
C GLY A 3 6.30 -3.59 -48.98
N ASP A 4 7.17 -4.43 -49.52
CA ASP A 4 7.86 -5.51 -48.83
C ASP A 4 8.54 -5.01 -47.54
N THR A 5 8.05 -5.48 -46.39
CA THR A 5 8.61 -5.17 -45.07
C THR A 5 9.89 -5.96 -44.76
N SER A 6 10.38 -6.80 -45.67
CA SER A 6 11.50 -7.73 -45.42
C SER A 6 12.88 -7.08 -45.28
N LEU A 7 13.03 -5.78 -45.56
CA LEU A 7 14.32 -5.06 -45.60
C LEU A 7 14.46 -3.87 -44.63
N ARG A 8 13.60 -3.73 -43.61
CA ARG A 8 13.78 -2.64 -42.61
C ARG A 8 14.86 -3.00 -41.58
N HIS A 9 15.71 -2.02 -41.25
CA HIS A 9 16.74 -2.20 -40.22
C HIS A 9 16.08 -2.59 -38.87
N PRO A 10 16.65 -3.53 -38.08
CA PRO A 10 16.03 -4.04 -36.84
C PRO A 10 15.62 -2.96 -35.82
N LEU A 11 16.26 -1.79 -35.86
CA LEU A 11 15.91 -0.64 -35.03
C LEU A 11 14.61 0.06 -35.51
N GLU A 12 14.47 0.27 -36.81
CA GLU A 12 13.30 0.94 -37.40
C GLU A 12 12.04 0.11 -37.18
N GLN A 13 12.15 -1.22 -37.30
CA GLN A 13 11.04 -2.12 -37.00
C GLN A 13 10.58 -2.02 -35.55
N ARG A 14 11.50 -1.86 -34.58
CA ARG A 14 11.14 -1.67 -33.16
C ARG A 14 10.46 -0.34 -32.91
N ILE A 15 10.93 0.72 -33.55
CA ILE A 15 10.31 2.05 -33.47
C ILE A 15 8.90 2.02 -34.06
N GLU A 16 8.74 1.40 -35.23
CA GLU A 16 7.43 1.27 -35.89
C GLU A 16 6.47 0.40 -35.07
N ASN A 17 6.94 -0.72 -34.52
CA ASN A 17 6.14 -1.58 -33.65
C ASN A 17 5.65 -0.80 -32.42
N ARG A 18 6.50 0.04 -31.81
CA ARG A 18 6.08 0.92 -30.71
C ARG A 18 5.04 1.95 -31.16
N ARG A 19 5.24 2.60 -32.32
CA ARG A 19 4.26 3.55 -32.89
C ARG A 19 2.90 2.90 -33.14
N ARG A 20 2.89 1.62 -33.52
CA ARG A 20 1.67 0.81 -33.70
C ARG A 20 1.09 0.26 -32.40
N GLY A 21 1.73 0.50 -31.24
CA GLY A 21 1.28 -0.04 -29.96
C GLY A 21 1.47 -1.56 -29.83
N VAL A 22 2.39 -2.15 -30.58
CA VAL A 22 2.70 -3.59 -30.49
C VAL A 22 3.44 -3.85 -29.18
N THR A 23 2.80 -4.60 -28.29
CA THR A 23 3.32 -4.97 -26.97
C THR A 23 4.01 -6.34 -27.01
N ARG A 24 4.73 -6.69 -25.94
CA ARG A 24 5.42 -7.99 -25.82
C ARG A 24 4.45 -9.17 -25.80
N GLN A 25 3.26 -8.97 -25.24
CA GLN A 25 2.15 -9.91 -25.25
C GLN A 25 0.81 -9.17 -25.39
N SER A 26 -0.21 -9.84 -25.93
CA SER A 26 -1.53 -9.24 -26.15
C SER A 26 -2.45 -9.29 -24.93
N ARG A 27 -2.30 -10.31 -24.08
CA ARG A 27 -3.18 -10.56 -22.92
C ARG A 27 -2.43 -10.35 -21.59
N PRO A 28 -3.01 -9.64 -20.61
CA PRO A 28 -2.42 -9.42 -19.30
C PRO A 28 -2.88 -10.49 -18.29
N PHE A 29 -2.36 -11.71 -18.43
CA PHE A 29 -2.80 -12.88 -17.66
C PHE A 29 -2.67 -12.70 -16.14
N ILE A 30 -1.56 -12.14 -15.67
CA ILE A 30 -1.28 -11.98 -14.24
C ILE A 30 -2.19 -10.91 -13.65
N SER A 31 -2.41 -9.81 -14.37
CA SER A 31 -3.31 -8.74 -13.94
C SER A 31 -4.74 -9.25 -13.75
N TRP A 32 -5.23 -10.07 -14.68
CA TRP A 32 -6.55 -10.72 -14.58
C TRP A 32 -6.60 -11.74 -13.45
N ALA A 33 -5.57 -12.58 -13.30
CA ALA A 33 -5.51 -13.56 -12.23
C ALA A 33 -5.51 -12.88 -10.84
N LEU A 34 -4.70 -11.83 -10.66
CA LEU A 34 -4.67 -11.06 -9.42
C LEU A 34 -5.99 -10.35 -9.15
N ALA A 35 -6.65 -9.79 -10.17
CA ALA A 35 -7.97 -9.18 -10.03
C ALA A 35 -9.03 -10.20 -9.56
N ALA A 36 -9.01 -11.41 -10.12
CA ALA A 36 -9.90 -12.49 -9.69
C ALA A 36 -9.63 -12.92 -8.24
N VAL A 37 -8.36 -13.08 -7.85
CA VAL A 37 -7.96 -13.39 -6.47
C VAL A 37 -8.44 -12.29 -5.52
N MET A 38 -8.21 -11.02 -5.84
CA MET A 38 -8.66 -9.90 -5.02
C MET A 38 -10.19 -9.82 -4.91
N GLY A 39 -10.93 -10.19 -5.96
CA GLY A 39 -12.39 -10.31 -5.90
C GLY A 39 -12.84 -11.40 -4.92
N GLY A 40 -12.19 -12.56 -4.94
CA GLY A 40 -12.45 -13.63 -3.97
C GLY A 40 -12.12 -13.21 -2.53
N VAL A 41 -11.01 -12.51 -2.33
CA VAL A 41 -10.61 -11.97 -1.01
C VAL A 41 -11.63 -10.94 -0.51
N LEU A 42 -12.10 -10.01 -1.35
CA LEU A 42 -13.13 -9.05 -0.95
C LEU A 42 -14.42 -9.75 -0.50
N ILE A 43 -14.86 -10.79 -1.20
CA ILE A 43 -16.04 -11.57 -0.79
C ILE A 43 -15.79 -12.16 0.60
N TYR A 44 -14.61 -12.75 0.84
CA TYR A 44 -14.25 -13.27 2.15
C TYR A 44 -14.20 -12.20 3.23
N GLU A 45 -13.66 -11.02 2.94
CA GLU A 45 -13.63 -9.86 3.85
C GLU A 45 -15.05 -9.45 4.30
N LEU A 46 -15.99 -9.35 3.36
CA LEU A 46 -17.38 -9.00 3.62
C LEU A 46 -18.13 -10.09 4.39
N VAL A 47 -17.93 -11.36 4.03
CA VAL A 47 -18.51 -12.50 4.76
C VAL A 47 -17.97 -12.54 6.19
N TYR A 48 -16.65 -12.37 6.37
CA TYR A 48 -16.04 -12.31 7.69
C TYR A 48 -16.69 -11.23 8.56
N ASN A 49 -16.83 -10.00 8.04
CA ASN A 49 -17.47 -8.93 8.81
C ASN A 49 -18.94 -9.25 9.13
N SER A 50 -19.67 -9.85 8.18
CA SER A 50 -21.05 -10.29 8.41
C SER A 50 -21.16 -11.32 9.52
N THR A 51 -20.23 -12.26 9.62
CA THR A 51 -20.23 -13.26 10.71
C THR A 51 -19.87 -12.65 12.08
N LYS A 52 -19.13 -11.55 12.11
CA LYS A 52 -18.69 -10.91 13.36
C LYS A 52 -19.65 -9.83 13.86
N GLN A 53 -20.19 -9.00 12.98
CA GLN A 53 -21.01 -7.83 13.31
C GLN A 53 -22.47 -7.97 12.87
N GLY A 54 -22.85 -9.06 12.20
CA GLY A 54 -24.19 -9.24 11.63
C GLY A 54 -24.43 -8.45 10.34
N SER A 55 -23.43 -7.72 9.82
CA SER A 55 -23.51 -6.96 8.57
C SER A 55 -22.18 -7.03 7.80
N PRO A 56 -22.20 -7.14 6.46
CA PRO A 56 -20.98 -7.12 5.65
C PRO A 56 -20.27 -5.75 5.69
N ILE A 57 -21.02 -4.68 5.95
CA ILE A 57 -20.51 -3.31 6.02
C ILE A 57 -20.56 -2.85 7.48
N SER A 58 -19.41 -2.36 7.97
CA SER A 58 -19.28 -1.81 9.31
C SER A 58 -19.71 -0.34 9.35
N LEU A 59 -20.88 -0.08 9.92
CA LEU A 59 -21.37 1.27 10.22
C LEU A 59 -21.25 1.62 11.71
N LYS A 60 -20.87 0.65 12.54
CA LYS A 60 -20.73 0.76 14.00
C LYS A 60 -19.52 -0.06 14.47
N PRO A 61 -18.82 0.34 15.55
CA PRO A 61 -19.04 1.57 16.32
C PRO A 61 -18.62 2.85 15.58
N TYR A 62 -17.83 2.70 14.51
CA TYR A 62 -17.41 3.79 13.64
C TYR A 62 -17.84 3.48 12.20
N VAL A 63 -18.21 4.52 11.47
CA VAL A 63 -18.64 4.40 10.07
C VAL A 63 -17.43 4.16 9.18
N ASN A 64 -17.39 3.01 8.50
CA ASN A 64 -16.46 2.79 7.40
C ASN A 64 -17.02 3.36 6.09
N TYR A 65 -16.56 4.56 5.73
CA TYR A 65 -16.95 5.25 4.50
C TYR A 65 -16.58 4.49 3.20
N MET A 66 -15.69 3.50 3.25
CA MET A 66 -15.32 2.67 2.10
C MET A 66 -16.32 1.54 1.81
N LEU A 67 -17.38 1.40 2.61
CA LEU A 67 -18.40 0.35 2.50
C LEU A 67 -17.77 -1.05 2.60
N GLY A 68 -17.16 -1.34 3.75
CA GLY A 68 -16.44 -2.60 3.97
C GLY A 68 -16.37 -3.02 5.44
N PRO A 69 -15.49 -3.98 5.76
CA PRO A 69 -15.30 -4.48 7.11
C PRO A 69 -14.81 -3.40 8.09
N SER A 70 -14.90 -3.68 9.38
CA SER A 70 -14.24 -2.84 10.39
C SER A 70 -12.70 -2.91 10.24
N GLN A 71 -12.01 -1.83 10.61
CA GLN A 71 -10.53 -1.81 10.65
C GLN A 71 -9.97 -2.92 11.54
N VAL A 72 -10.63 -3.17 12.67
CA VAL A 72 -10.34 -4.27 13.61
C VAL A 72 -10.43 -5.62 12.89
N GLY A 73 -11.50 -5.84 12.13
CA GLY A 73 -11.66 -7.04 11.31
C GLY A 73 -10.56 -7.21 10.26
N LEU A 74 -10.16 -6.12 9.59
CA LEU A 74 -9.06 -6.14 8.62
C LEU A 74 -7.72 -6.52 9.27
N ILE A 75 -7.46 -6.08 10.52
CA ILE A 75 -6.27 -6.53 11.27
C ILE A 75 -6.31 -8.06 11.46
N SER A 76 -7.44 -8.61 11.90
CA SER A 76 -7.60 -10.05 12.07
C SER A 76 -7.50 -10.84 10.76
N LEU A 77 -7.79 -10.22 9.62
CA LEU A 77 -7.69 -10.82 8.29
C LEU A 77 -6.29 -10.73 7.66
N GLY A 78 -5.38 -9.97 8.27
CA GLY A 78 -3.99 -9.88 7.80
C GLY A 78 -3.55 -8.51 7.28
N ALA A 79 -4.25 -7.43 7.63
CA ALA A 79 -3.81 -6.08 7.30
C ALA A 79 -2.42 -5.76 7.89
N ARG A 80 -1.70 -4.81 7.28
CA ARG A 80 -0.44 -4.35 7.83
C ARG A 80 -0.74 -3.56 9.10
N TRP A 81 -0.33 -4.08 10.24
CA TRP A 81 -0.45 -3.37 11.52
C TRP A 81 0.79 -3.65 12.38
N PRO A 82 1.63 -2.64 12.67
CA PRO A 82 2.94 -2.88 13.28
C PRO A 82 2.89 -3.58 14.64
N ALA A 83 1.81 -3.41 15.42
CA ALA A 83 1.63 -4.09 16.71
C ALA A 83 1.54 -5.63 16.59
N CYS A 84 1.16 -6.17 15.42
CA CYS A 84 1.22 -7.62 15.16
C CYS A 84 2.60 -8.11 14.71
N MET A 85 3.49 -7.19 14.34
CA MET A 85 4.73 -7.50 13.63
C MET A 85 5.97 -7.27 14.48
N ARG A 86 5.87 -6.42 15.50
CA ARG A 86 6.93 -6.11 16.48
C ARG A 86 6.33 -5.44 17.72
N ILE A 87 7.13 -5.30 18.77
CA ILE A 87 6.76 -4.51 19.95
C ILE A 87 6.73 -3.03 19.59
N VAL A 88 5.62 -2.36 19.89
CA VAL A 88 5.45 -0.91 19.75
C VAL A 88 5.26 -0.32 21.14
N PRO A 89 6.17 0.51 21.66
CA PRO A 89 6.06 1.06 23.02
C PRO A 89 4.75 1.80 23.29
N SER A 90 4.18 2.45 22.27
CA SER A 90 2.91 3.18 22.35
C SER A 90 1.67 2.28 22.33
N ILE A 91 1.81 0.98 22.06
CA ILE A 91 0.73 -0.02 21.98
C ILE A 91 1.21 -1.27 22.74
N PRO A 92 1.15 -1.27 24.09
CA PRO A 92 1.60 -2.42 24.87
C PRO A 92 0.71 -3.65 24.60
N LEU A 93 1.28 -4.85 24.72
CA LEU A 93 0.55 -6.10 24.47
C LEU A 93 -0.61 -6.33 25.46
N THR A 94 -0.56 -5.69 26.62
CA THR A 94 -1.62 -5.69 27.64
C THR A 94 -2.78 -4.75 27.29
N LEU A 95 -2.64 -3.89 26.27
CA LEU A 95 -3.72 -3.01 25.83
C LEU A 95 -4.88 -3.85 25.28
N THR A 96 -6.08 -3.54 25.75
CA THR A 96 -7.32 -4.13 25.25
C THR A 96 -8.05 -3.14 24.34
N ILE A 97 -8.59 -3.68 23.25
CA ILE A 97 -9.24 -2.95 22.17
C ILE A 97 -10.57 -3.65 21.87
N GLY A 98 -11.59 -2.90 21.42
CA GLY A 98 -12.83 -3.49 20.92
C GLY A 98 -12.58 -4.65 19.94
N CYS A 99 -13.16 -5.81 20.22
CA CYS A 99 -13.04 -7.00 19.36
C CYS A 99 -13.65 -6.76 17.96
N PRO A 100 -13.31 -7.57 16.93
CA PRO A 100 -13.96 -7.47 15.62
C PRO A 100 -15.50 -7.58 15.66
N SER A 101 -16.03 -8.30 16.67
CA SER A 101 -17.47 -8.47 16.92
C SER A 101 -18.10 -7.37 17.77
N ASN A 102 -17.34 -6.35 18.19
CA ASN A 102 -17.86 -5.22 18.93
C ASN A 102 -18.57 -4.24 17.98
N VAL A 103 -19.82 -3.89 18.32
CA VAL A 103 -20.63 -2.89 17.59
C VAL A 103 -21.05 -1.72 18.48
N ASP A 104 -20.67 -1.74 19.76
CA ASP A 104 -21.07 -0.76 20.77
C ASP A 104 -20.00 0.33 20.94
N ASN A 105 -20.44 1.54 21.30
CA ASN A 105 -19.60 2.66 21.71
C ASN A 105 -20.19 3.28 22.98
N PRO A 106 -19.60 3.12 24.18
CA PRO A 106 -18.31 2.46 24.47
C PRO A 106 -18.32 0.94 24.20
N PRO A 107 -17.14 0.30 24.08
CA PRO A 107 -17.03 -1.10 23.67
C PRO A 107 -17.42 -2.03 24.82
N THR A 108 -18.26 -3.03 24.54
CA THR A 108 -18.67 -4.05 25.52
C THR A 108 -17.83 -5.33 25.43
N LYS A 109 -17.20 -5.56 24.28
CA LYS A 109 -16.35 -6.74 24.01
C LYS A 109 -14.94 -6.29 23.72
N LEU A 110 -14.03 -6.60 24.63
CA LEU A 110 -12.62 -6.26 24.54
C LEU A 110 -11.76 -7.48 24.21
N CYS A 111 -10.76 -7.28 23.37
CA CYS A 111 -9.79 -8.28 22.92
C CYS A 111 -8.38 -7.77 23.21
N SER A 112 -7.46 -8.68 23.56
CA SER A 112 -6.04 -8.38 23.61
C SER A 112 -5.47 -8.17 22.20
N ILE A 113 -4.29 -7.53 22.11
CA ILE A 113 -3.56 -7.38 20.84
C ILE A 113 -3.33 -8.73 20.16
N GLU A 114 -2.99 -9.76 20.92
CA GLU A 114 -2.77 -11.11 20.40
C GLU A 114 -4.04 -11.71 19.78
N GLN A 115 -5.19 -11.58 20.45
CA GLN A 115 -6.48 -12.04 19.92
C GLN A 115 -6.87 -11.28 18.65
N LEU A 116 -6.59 -9.97 18.60
CA LEU A 116 -6.85 -9.13 17.45
C LEU A 116 -5.98 -9.51 16.25
N CYS A 117 -4.70 -9.78 16.48
CA CYS A 117 -3.75 -10.20 15.45
C CYS A 117 -4.02 -11.61 14.91
N ALA A 118 -4.81 -12.42 15.61
CA ALA A 118 -5.26 -13.75 15.18
C ALA A 118 -4.08 -14.64 14.68
N HIS A 119 -4.37 -15.60 13.79
CA HIS A 119 -3.36 -16.42 13.10
C HIS A 119 -2.36 -17.15 14.03
N GLY A 120 -2.84 -17.73 15.12
CA GLY A 120 -2.03 -18.50 16.06
C GLY A 120 -1.43 -17.70 17.21
N GLY A 121 -1.60 -16.37 17.25
CA GLY A 121 -1.12 -15.55 18.37
C GLY A 121 0.40 -15.42 18.45
N PHE A 122 0.89 -14.98 19.61
CA PHE A 122 2.31 -14.76 19.91
C PHE A 122 2.83 -15.69 21.02
N HIS A 123 1.96 -16.30 21.81
CA HIS A 123 2.33 -17.27 22.85
C HIS A 123 3.42 -16.77 23.81
N ASN A 124 3.25 -15.56 24.36
CA ASN A 124 4.24 -14.87 25.21
C ASN A 124 5.60 -14.56 24.54
N ALA A 125 5.71 -14.70 23.22
CA ALA A 125 6.87 -14.29 22.44
C ALA A 125 6.70 -12.87 21.85
N THR A 126 7.78 -12.37 21.25
CA THR A 126 7.74 -11.11 20.50
C THR A 126 6.85 -11.26 19.26
N PRO A 127 5.93 -10.31 18.98
CA PRO A 127 5.13 -10.33 17.76
C PRO A 127 6.03 -10.38 16.52
N ASN A 128 5.75 -11.28 15.58
CA ASN A 128 6.53 -11.42 14.34
C ASN A 128 5.71 -11.96 13.16
N GLN A 129 4.52 -11.39 12.91
CA GLN A 129 3.72 -11.73 11.73
C GLN A 129 4.26 -11.02 10.47
N TRP A 130 5.50 -11.33 10.07
CA TRP A 130 6.23 -10.69 8.95
C TRP A 130 5.50 -10.77 7.61
N TRP A 131 4.67 -11.80 7.41
CA TRP A 131 3.86 -11.99 6.22
C TRP A 131 2.86 -10.84 5.99
N ARG A 132 2.62 -9.98 6.99
CA ARG A 132 1.83 -8.75 6.91
C ARG A 132 2.48 -7.65 6.05
N PHE A 133 3.65 -7.89 5.46
CA PHE A 133 4.15 -7.09 4.34
C PHE A 133 3.61 -7.55 2.97
N ILE A 134 3.02 -8.73 2.89
CA ILE A 134 2.55 -9.37 1.64
C ILE A 134 1.02 -9.42 1.60
N THR A 135 0.38 -9.97 2.64
CA THR A 135 -1.08 -10.14 2.69
C THR A 135 -1.90 -8.87 2.43
N PRO A 136 -1.48 -7.65 2.86
CA PRO A 136 -2.30 -6.46 2.64
C PRO A 136 -2.47 -6.11 1.15
N ILE A 137 -1.60 -6.60 0.27
CA ILE A 137 -1.69 -6.40 -1.19
C ILE A 137 -3.03 -6.93 -1.73
N PHE A 138 -3.64 -7.91 -1.06
CA PHE A 138 -4.89 -8.53 -1.50
C PHE A 138 -6.14 -8.02 -0.77
N LEU A 139 -5.96 -7.42 0.41
CA LEU A 139 -7.06 -6.94 1.26
C LEU A 139 -7.51 -5.55 0.81
N HIS A 140 -8.77 -5.21 1.10
CA HIS A 140 -9.37 -3.93 0.73
C HIS A 140 -10.17 -3.33 1.88
N ALA A 141 -10.13 -2.00 1.99
CA ALA A 141 -10.85 -1.26 3.03
C ALA A 141 -12.39 -1.32 2.84
N GLY A 142 -12.85 -1.70 1.66
CA GLY A 142 -14.25 -1.85 1.30
C GLY A 142 -14.47 -1.81 -0.21
N ILE A 143 -15.73 -1.83 -0.64
CA ILE A 143 -16.13 -1.95 -2.04
C ILE A 143 -15.62 -0.77 -2.88
N ILE A 144 -15.65 0.46 -2.33
CA ILE A 144 -15.20 1.66 -3.05
C ILE A 144 -13.69 1.59 -3.31
N HIS A 145 -12.91 1.24 -2.28
CA HIS A 145 -11.46 1.09 -2.39
C HIS A 145 -11.09 -0.04 -3.37
N TYR A 146 -11.83 -1.15 -3.34
CA TYR A 146 -11.66 -2.24 -4.31
C TYR A 146 -11.94 -1.79 -5.75
N ALA A 147 -13.03 -1.05 -5.98
CA ALA A 147 -13.40 -0.59 -7.32
C ALA A 147 -12.30 0.28 -7.96
N PHE A 148 -11.73 1.22 -7.20
CA PHE A 148 -10.60 2.03 -7.69
C PHE A 148 -9.36 1.18 -7.98
N ASN A 149 -9.01 0.23 -7.10
CA ASN A 149 -7.89 -0.68 -7.36
C ASN A 149 -8.13 -1.54 -8.59
N MET A 150 -9.33 -2.09 -8.79
CA MET A 150 -9.63 -2.92 -9.96
C MET A 150 -9.63 -2.10 -11.24
N PHE A 151 -10.14 -0.86 -11.21
CA PHE A 151 -10.04 0.04 -12.34
C PHE A 151 -8.59 0.26 -12.73
N ALA A 152 -7.71 0.64 -11.80
CA ALA A 152 -6.30 0.88 -12.08
C ALA A 152 -5.54 -0.42 -12.44
N GLN A 153 -5.88 -1.55 -11.81
CA GLN A 153 -5.28 -2.87 -12.09
C GLN A 153 -5.60 -3.33 -13.51
N LEU A 154 -6.86 -3.24 -13.93
CA LEU A 154 -7.32 -3.73 -15.23
C LEU A 154 -6.99 -2.76 -16.38
N THR A 155 -6.54 -1.54 -16.07
CA THR A 155 -6.10 -0.54 -17.04
C THR A 155 -4.58 -0.38 -17.05
N VAL A 156 -4.03 0.31 -16.05
CA VAL A 156 -2.62 0.69 -15.92
C VAL A 156 -1.73 -0.54 -15.73
N SER A 157 -2.02 -1.39 -14.75
CA SER A 157 -1.19 -2.58 -14.50
C SER A 157 -1.26 -3.58 -15.67
N ALA A 158 -2.45 -3.77 -16.25
CA ALA A 158 -2.65 -4.57 -17.44
C ALA A 158 -1.87 -4.05 -18.66
N GLN A 159 -1.76 -2.73 -18.84
CA GLN A 159 -0.90 -2.14 -19.87
C GLN A 159 0.57 -2.49 -19.63
N VAL A 160 1.08 -2.24 -18.42
CA VAL A 160 2.47 -2.53 -18.08
C VAL A 160 2.80 -4.00 -18.26
N GLU A 161 1.90 -4.91 -17.87
CA GLU A 161 2.10 -6.35 -18.11
C GLU A 161 2.26 -6.68 -19.59
N ARG A 162 1.45 -6.08 -20.47
CA ARG A 162 1.59 -6.30 -21.91
C ARG A 162 2.93 -5.80 -22.42
N GLU A 163 3.45 -4.69 -21.90
CA GLU A 163 4.72 -4.08 -22.31
C GLU A 163 5.95 -4.88 -21.84
N ILE A 164 6.02 -5.24 -20.56
CA ILE A 164 7.21 -5.90 -19.98
C ILE A 164 7.11 -7.44 -19.94
N GLY A 165 5.91 -8.00 -20.15
CA GLY A 165 5.60 -9.42 -20.10
C GLY A 165 5.24 -9.91 -18.70
N SER A 166 4.48 -11.02 -18.62
CA SER A 166 3.90 -11.54 -17.36
C SER A 166 4.92 -11.80 -16.25
N ILE A 167 6.10 -12.36 -16.54
CA ILE A 167 7.11 -12.66 -15.50
C ILE A 167 7.69 -11.36 -14.93
N GLY A 168 8.08 -10.42 -15.79
CA GLY A 168 8.62 -9.13 -15.35
C GLY A 168 7.58 -8.33 -14.55
N PHE A 169 6.32 -8.38 -14.99
CA PHE A 169 5.20 -7.79 -14.27
C PHE A 169 4.95 -8.43 -12.91
N PHE A 170 4.96 -9.76 -12.82
CA PHE A 170 4.79 -10.46 -11.55
C PHE A 170 5.86 -10.03 -10.54
N ILE A 171 7.13 -10.01 -10.95
CA ILE A 171 8.23 -9.58 -10.08
C ILE A 171 8.07 -8.10 -9.69
N LEU A 172 7.78 -7.22 -10.65
CA LEU A 172 7.52 -5.80 -10.40
C LEU A 172 6.40 -5.61 -9.38
N TYR A 173 5.27 -6.29 -9.57
CA TYR A 173 4.06 -6.11 -8.78
C TYR A 173 4.31 -6.42 -7.30
N PHE A 174 4.90 -7.59 -7.02
CA PHE A 174 5.22 -7.97 -5.65
C PHE A 174 6.39 -7.16 -5.08
N THR A 175 7.40 -6.81 -5.89
CA THR A 175 8.51 -5.96 -5.44
C THR A 175 8.01 -4.55 -5.06
N ALA A 176 7.08 -3.97 -5.81
CA ALA A 176 6.53 -2.67 -5.48
C ALA A 176 5.58 -2.74 -4.26
N GLY A 177 4.67 -3.72 -4.24
CA GLY A 177 3.71 -3.89 -3.16
C GLY A 177 4.35 -4.17 -1.81
N ILE A 178 5.34 -5.07 -1.74
CA ILE A 178 6.03 -5.41 -0.50
C ILE A 178 6.91 -4.24 -0.04
N PHE A 179 7.65 -3.60 -0.95
CA PHE A 179 8.49 -2.44 -0.62
C PHE A 179 7.65 -1.29 -0.07
N GLY A 180 6.50 -1.02 -0.69
CA GLY A 180 5.52 -0.05 -0.20
C GLY A 180 5.06 -0.38 1.22
N ASN A 181 4.68 -1.63 1.50
CA ASN A 181 4.29 -2.05 2.85
C ASN A 181 5.42 -1.92 3.88
N ILE A 182 6.67 -2.20 3.51
CA ILE A 182 7.82 -1.99 4.40
C ILE A 182 8.01 -0.50 4.66
N LEU A 183 7.96 0.35 3.63
CA LEU A 183 8.11 1.80 3.79
C LEU A 183 6.98 2.39 4.65
N GLY A 184 5.73 1.98 4.41
CA GLY A 184 4.58 2.35 5.23
C GLY A 184 4.70 1.88 6.67
N GLY A 185 5.21 0.66 6.91
CA GLY A 185 5.49 0.16 8.26
C GLY A 185 6.49 1.03 9.03
N ASN A 186 7.43 1.67 8.33
CA ASN A 186 8.44 2.54 8.92
C ASN A 186 7.96 3.97 9.19
N PHE A 187 7.04 4.51 8.40
CA PHE A 187 6.79 5.96 8.43
C PHE A 187 5.32 6.37 8.51
N ALA A 188 4.39 5.46 8.25
CA ALA A 188 2.96 5.74 8.36
C ALA A 188 2.46 5.70 9.81
N LEU A 189 1.19 6.05 9.99
CA LEU A 189 0.53 6.06 11.30
C LEU A 189 0.45 4.64 11.89
N VAL A 190 1.21 4.39 12.96
CA VAL A 190 1.32 3.06 13.59
C VAL A 190 0.01 2.55 14.19
N GLY A 191 -0.90 3.45 14.58
CA GLY A 191 -2.19 3.10 15.17
C GLY A 191 -3.23 2.59 14.17
N LEU A 192 -3.02 2.77 12.86
CA LEU A 192 -3.98 2.39 11.83
C LEU A 192 -3.49 1.20 11.00
N PRO A 193 -4.38 0.25 10.65
CA PRO A 193 -4.06 -0.77 9.68
C PRO A 193 -4.00 -0.18 8.28
N SER A 194 -3.18 -0.80 7.42
CA SER A 194 -3.11 -0.49 6.00
C SER A 194 -3.40 -1.74 5.17
N VAL A 195 -4.15 -1.55 4.10
CA VAL A 195 -4.53 -2.57 3.11
C VAL A 195 -4.54 -1.98 1.71
N GLY A 196 -4.57 -2.84 0.70
CA GLY A 196 -4.76 -2.45 -0.70
C GLY A 196 -3.62 -2.85 -1.62
N ALA A 197 -4.00 -3.21 -2.84
CA ALA A 197 -3.09 -3.44 -3.96
C ALA A 197 -2.36 -2.18 -4.45
N SER A 198 -2.80 -0.99 -4.01
CA SER A 198 -2.38 0.29 -4.55
C SER A 198 -0.87 0.52 -4.53
N GLY A 199 -0.11 -0.02 -3.56
CA GLY A 199 1.35 0.06 -3.59
C GLY A 199 1.96 -0.63 -4.83
N ALA A 200 1.44 -1.81 -5.20
CA ALA A 200 1.89 -2.51 -6.39
C ALA A 200 1.47 -1.77 -7.68
N ILE A 201 0.26 -1.22 -7.70
CA ILE A 201 -0.26 -0.42 -8.82
C ILE A 201 0.55 0.88 -8.99
N PHE A 202 0.93 1.56 -7.91
CA PHE A 202 1.82 2.71 -8.00
C PHE A 202 3.20 2.35 -8.55
N GLY A 203 3.66 1.11 -8.34
CA GLY A 203 4.83 0.58 -9.02
C GLY A 203 4.67 0.54 -10.55
N THR A 204 3.49 0.20 -11.05
CA THR A 204 3.22 0.21 -12.50
C THR A 204 3.12 1.63 -13.05
N VAL A 205 2.58 2.57 -12.27
CA VAL A 205 2.65 4.01 -12.57
C VAL A 205 4.11 4.47 -12.69
N GLY A 206 4.99 4.09 -11.74
CA GLY A 206 6.42 4.38 -11.82
C GLY A 206 7.08 3.85 -13.10
N VAL A 207 6.69 2.66 -13.55
CA VAL A 207 7.16 2.13 -14.85
C VAL A 207 6.69 2.99 -16.02
N LEU A 208 5.43 3.44 -16.04
CA LEU A 208 4.92 4.28 -17.12
C LEU A 208 5.61 5.65 -17.20
N TRP A 209 6.02 6.21 -16.06
CA TRP A 209 6.81 7.44 -16.02
C TRP A 209 8.17 7.25 -16.70
N VAL A 210 8.90 6.19 -16.34
CA VAL A 210 10.18 5.87 -16.98
C VAL A 210 9.99 5.56 -18.46
N ASP A 211 8.92 4.85 -18.82
CA ASP A 211 8.62 4.53 -20.22
C ASP A 211 8.40 5.78 -21.07
N LEU A 212 7.59 6.72 -20.58
CA LEU A 212 7.32 7.98 -21.25
C LEU A 212 8.60 8.80 -21.43
N LEU A 213 9.41 8.93 -20.39
CA LEU A 213 10.64 9.71 -20.44
C LEU A 213 11.68 9.07 -21.37
N ALA A 214 11.85 7.76 -21.32
CA ALA A 214 12.79 7.03 -22.17
C ALA A 214 12.43 7.09 -23.66
N HIS A 215 11.15 7.28 -23.98
CA HIS A 215 10.62 7.27 -25.34
C HIS A 215 9.94 8.59 -25.74
N TRP A 216 10.27 9.70 -25.08
CA TRP A 216 9.61 10.99 -25.24
C TRP A 216 9.51 11.45 -26.71
N GLY A 217 10.59 11.28 -27.48
CA GLY A 217 10.65 11.69 -28.89
C GLY A 217 9.93 10.76 -29.88
N ILE A 218 9.44 9.60 -29.43
CA ILE A 218 8.68 8.64 -30.25
C ILE A 218 7.19 8.71 -29.92
N GLU A 219 6.85 9.09 -28.69
CA GLU A 219 5.49 9.25 -28.23
C GLU A 219 4.78 10.39 -28.98
N THR A 220 3.50 10.17 -29.33
CA THR A 220 2.75 11.10 -30.19
C THR A 220 2.33 12.38 -29.46
N GLN A 221 1.94 12.25 -28.18
CA GLN A 221 1.48 13.35 -27.35
C GLN A 221 2.10 13.26 -25.95
N PRO A 222 3.44 13.39 -25.82
CA PRO A 222 4.14 13.10 -24.57
C PRO A 222 3.73 14.05 -23.45
N GLY A 223 3.49 15.34 -23.74
CA GLY A 223 3.01 16.30 -22.74
C GLY A 223 1.62 15.97 -22.18
N LYS A 224 0.69 15.51 -23.03
CA LYS A 224 -0.64 15.08 -22.57
C LYS A 224 -0.54 13.81 -21.73
N LYS A 225 0.29 12.85 -22.14
CA LYS A 225 0.54 11.62 -21.38
C LYS A 225 1.18 11.91 -20.02
N LEU A 226 2.14 12.83 -19.96
CA LEU A 226 2.74 13.29 -18.71
C LEU A 226 1.68 13.94 -17.81
N ALA A 227 0.83 14.82 -18.35
CA ALA A 227 -0.23 15.46 -17.58
C ALA A 227 -1.20 14.43 -16.97
N MET A 228 -1.59 13.39 -17.73
CA MET A 228 -2.43 12.30 -17.20
C MET A 228 -1.72 11.51 -16.10
N LEU A 229 -0.44 11.16 -16.28
CA LEU A 229 0.35 10.48 -15.25
C LEU A 229 0.53 11.32 -13.97
N CYS A 230 0.63 12.64 -14.09
CA CYS A 230 0.61 13.56 -12.95
C CYS A 230 -0.75 13.58 -12.26
N VAL A 231 -1.84 13.57 -13.01
CA VAL A 231 -3.20 13.47 -12.45
C VAL A 231 -3.37 12.16 -11.69
N ASP A 232 -2.94 11.03 -12.25
CA ASP A 232 -2.99 9.72 -11.58
C ASP A 232 -2.24 9.74 -10.24
N LEU A 233 -1.04 10.35 -10.23
CA LEU A 233 -0.24 10.52 -9.02
C LEU A 233 -0.96 11.39 -7.97
N VAL A 234 -1.52 12.53 -8.38
CA VAL A 234 -2.26 13.43 -7.48
C VAL A 234 -3.51 12.77 -6.91
N VAL A 235 -4.30 12.10 -7.76
CA VAL A 235 -5.51 11.39 -7.34
C VAL A 235 -5.16 10.27 -6.38
N GLY A 236 -4.13 9.47 -6.68
CA GLY A 236 -3.74 8.39 -5.81
C GLY A 236 -3.21 8.88 -4.45
N VAL A 237 -2.44 9.98 -4.41
CA VAL A 237 -2.03 10.63 -3.15
C VAL A 237 -3.22 11.18 -2.37
N ALA A 238 -4.21 11.75 -3.06
CA ALA A 238 -5.45 12.22 -2.45
C ALA A 238 -6.24 11.07 -1.80
N LEU A 239 -6.32 9.92 -2.48
CA LEU A 239 -6.95 8.71 -1.94
C LEU A 239 -6.19 8.14 -0.73
N GLY A 240 -4.88 8.36 -0.64
CA GLY A 240 -4.05 7.95 0.50
C GLY A 240 -4.29 8.70 1.81
N TYR A 241 -5.14 9.74 1.80
CA TYR A 241 -5.64 10.38 3.02
C TYR A 241 -6.90 9.72 3.59
N ILE A 242 -7.46 8.72 2.90
CA ILE A 242 -8.64 7.99 3.38
C ILE A 242 -8.20 6.87 4.33
N PRO A 243 -8.86 6.66 5.49
CA PRO A 243 -8.45 5.62 6.44
C PRO A 243 -8.34 4.23 5.80
N GLY A 244 -7.22 3.54 6.08
CA GLY A 244 -6.89 2.23 5.51
C GLY A 244 -6.05 2.28 4.24
N VAL A 245 -5.86 3.47 3.64
CA VAL A 245 -4.96 3.72 2.51
C VAL A 245 -3.73 4.50 3.01
N ASP A 246 -2.55 4.19 2.48
CA ASP A 246 -1.29 4.72 3.01
C ASP A 246 -0.42 5.34 1.91
N ASN A 247 -0.19 6.66 2.00
CA ASN A 247 0.65 7.39 1.08
C ASN A 247 2.13 6.95 1.09
N PHE A 248 2.65 6.41 2.18
CA PHE A 248 4.00 5.81 2.17
C PHE A 248 4.02 4.49 1.39
N VAL A 249 2.92 3.74 1.39
CA VAL A 249 2.81 2.53 0.55
C VAL A 249 2.77 2.92 -0.92
N HIS A 250 2.05 3.98 -1.28
CA HIS A 250 2.04 4.53 -2.65
C HIS A 250 3.41 5.03 -3.08
N LEU A 251 4.06 5.85 -2.25
CA LEU A 251 5.38 6.41 -2.53
C LEU A 251 6.45 5.32 -2.66
N GLY A 252 6.44 4.35 -1.74
CA GLY A 252 7.36 3.21 -1.79
C GLY A 252 7.13 2.36 -3.03
N GLY A 253 5.86 2.08 -3.35
CA GLY A 253 5.47 1.40 -4.58
C GLY A 253 6.01 2.10 -5.83
N PHE A 254 5.78 3.41 -5.93
CA PHE A 254 6.25 4.25 -7.04
C PHE A 254 7.79 4.22 -7.17
N LEU A 255 8.51 4.40 -6.06
CA LEU A 255 9.99 4.36 -6.05
C LEU A 255 10.53 3.01 -6.50
N ALA A 256 9.98 1.91 -5.96
CA ALA A 256 10.34 0.56 -6.40
C ALA A 256 10.00 0.35 -7.88
N GLY A 257 8.88 0.90 -8.35
CA GLY A 257 8.49 0.92 -9.76
C GLY A 257 9.50 1.61 -10.66
N LEU A 258 9.96 2.80 -10.31
CA LEU A 258 11.01 3.53 -11.04
C LEU A 258 12.29 2.68 -11.18
N ILE A 259 12.68 2.00 -10.11
CA ILE A 259 13.87 1.15 -10.08
C ILE A 259 13.65 -0.12 -10.94
N CYS A 260 12.52 -0.79 -10.78
CA CYS A 260 12.16 -1.97 -11.56
C CYS A 260 11.99 -1.66 -13.05
N ALA A 261 11.56 -0.44 -13.41
CA ALA A 261 11.49 -0.01 -14.80
C ALA A 261 12.87 -0.06 -15.46
N ALA A 262 13.90 0.44 -14.78
CA ALA A 262 15.28 0.40 -15.28
C ALA A 262 15.77 -1.05 -15.51
N ILE A 263 15.25 -2.01 -14.75
CA ILE A 263 15.58 -3.45 -14.84
C ILE A 263 14.81 -4.12 -16.00
N PHE A 264 13.49 -3.97 -16.05
CA PHE A 264 12.61 -4.78 -16.90
C PHE A 264 12.16 -4.12 -18.20
N LEU A 265 12.17 -2.78 -18.28
CA LEU A 265 11.62 -2.07 -19.43
C LEU A 265 12.50 -2.30 -20.68
N PRO A 266 11.93 -2.70 -21.83
CA PRO A 266 12.65 -2.83 -23.09
C PRO A 266 12.87 -1.45 -23.74
N VAL A 267 13.90 -0.73 -23.30
CA VAL A 267 14.28 0.57 -23.88
C VAL A 267 14.88 0.40 -25.29
N ILE A 268 14.43 1.22 -26.24
CA ILE A 268 14.94 1.22 -27.62
C ILE A 268 16.28 1.98 -27.66
N SER A 269 17.40 1.25 -27.62
CA SER A 269 18.74 1.84 -27.75
C SER A 269 19.17 1.97 -29.22
N THR A 270 19.51 3.19 -29.65
CA THR A 270 19.97 3.50 -31.02
C THR A 270 21.47 3.24 -31.21
N THR A 271 22.29 3.36 -30.16
CA THR A 271 23.75 3.22 -30.22
C THR A 271 24.26 2.06 -29.36
N LYS A 272 25.44 1.50 -29.69
CA LYS A 272 26.11 0.47 -28.88
C LYS A 272 26.45 0.98 -27.47
N LEU A 273 26.89 2.24 -27.36
CA LEU A 273 27.17 2.89 -26.08
C LEU A 273 25.91 2.95 -25.21
N HIS A 274 24.78 3.42 -25.76
CA HIS A 274 23.51 3.47 -25.03
C HIS A 274 23.09 2.06 -24.58
N LYS A 275 23.24 1.04 -25.43
CA LYS A 275 22.97 -0.35 -25.04
C LYS A 275 23.83 -0.82 -23.87
N SER A 276 25.14 -0.55 -23.89
CA SER A 276 26.06 -0.91 -22.80
C SER A 276 25.72 -0.15 -21.50
N VAL A 277 25.39 1.13 -21.59
CA VAL A 277 24.94 1.94 -20.45
C VAL A 277 23.68 1.36 -19.83
N MET A 278 22.67 1.00 -20.64
CA MET A 278 21.43 0.39 -20.12
C MET A 278 21.68 -0.96 -19.44
N TRP A 279 22.61 -1.76 -19.94
CA TRP A 279 23.03 -2.99 -19.26
C TRP A 279 23.74 -2.71 -17.93
N GLY A 280 24.63 -1.71 -17.89
CA GLY A 280 25.28 -1.26 -16.66
C GLY A 280 24.27 -0.78 -15.62
N VAL A 281 23.29 0.03 -16.03
CA VAL A 281 22.18 0.49 -15.18
C VAL A 281 21.39 -0.71 -14.63
N ARG A 282 21.02 -1.67 -15.48
CA ARG A 282 20.31 -2.89 -15.04
C ARG A 282 21.08 -3.65 -13.95
N ILE A 283 22.37 -3.87 -14.17
CA ILE A 283 23.24 -4.57 -13.21
C ILE A 283 23.37 -3.77 -11.92
N GLY A 284 23.43 -2.44 -11.97
CA GLY A 284 23.52 -1.57 -10.80
C GLY A 284 22.21 -1.45 -10.00
N MET A 285 21.05 -1.48 -10.66
CA MET A 285 19.76 -1.29 -10.00
C MET A 285 19.29 -2.54 -9.21
N ILE A 286 19.72 -3.73 -9.59
CA ILE A 286 19.42 -4.98 -8.86
C ILE A 286 19.97 -4.97 -7.42
N PRO A 287 21.27 -4.73 -7.16
CA PRO A 287 21.77 -4.65 -5.79
C PRO A 287 21.21 -3.44 -5.05
N LEU A 288 20.93 -2.32 -5.74
CA LEU A 288 20.32 -1.15 -5.11
C LEU A 288 18.95 -1.49 -4.50
N ILE A 289 18.04 -2.12 -5.24
CA ILE A 289 16.72 -2.45 -4.70
C ILE A 289 16.82 -3.43 -3.53
N ILE A 290 17.75 -4.40 -3.60
CA ILE A 290 18.00 -5.37 -2.51
C ILE A 290 18.50 -4.63 -1.25
N VAL A 291 19.47 -3.73 -1.40
CA VAL A 291 20.00 -2.94 -0.27
C VAL A 291 18.90 -2.09 0.35
N LEU A 292 18.07 -1.42 -0.45
CA LEU A 292 16.95 -0.62 0.06
C LEU A 292 15.95 -1.47 0.84
N TYR A 293 15.63 -2.67 0.34
CA TYR A 293 14.79 -3.64 1.05
C TYR A 293 15.37 -4.02 2.41
N VAL A 294 16.65 -4.42 2.44
CA VAL A 294 17.34 -4.85 3.67
C VAL A 294 17.42 -3.70 4.67
N VAL A 295 17.78 -2.49 4.22
CA VAL A 295 17.89 -1.32 5.08
C VAL A 295 16.55 -0.95 5.70
N LEU A 296 15.48 -0.87 4.91
CA LEU A 296 14.15 -0.50 5.42
C LEU A 296 13.55 -1.60 6.32
N LEU A 297 13.78 -2.87 5.98
CA LEU A 297 13.32 -3.98 6.82
C LEU A 297 14.06 -3.98 8.16
N ARG A 298 15.39 -3.80 8.16
CA ARG A 298 16.18 -3.67 9.39
C ARG A 298 15.70 -2.47 10.20
N ASN A 299 15.51 -1.32 9.56
CA ASN A 299 15.04 -0.11 10.24
C ASN A 299 13.67 -0.32 10.91
N PHE A 300 12.76 -1.05 10.27
CA PHE A 300 11.45 -1.36 10.85
C PHE A 300 11.58 -2.13 12.17
N TYR A 301 12.47 -3.12 12.25
CA TYR A 301 12.63 -3.95 13.45
C TYR A 301 13.55 -3.34 14.51
N THR A 302 14.52 -2.51 14.14
CA THR A 302 15.53 -1.98 15.09
C THR A 302 15.23 -0.57 15.58
N THR A 303 14.55 0.25 14.79
CA THR A 303 14.43 1.69 15.04
C THR A 303 13.03 2.05 15.51
N ASN A 304 12.92 3.11 16.32
CA ASN A 304 11.63 3.71 16.63
C ASN A 304 11.21 4.62 15.45
N PRO A 305 10.17 4.26 14.67
CA PRO A 305 9.73 5.04 13.52
C PRO A 305 9.30 6.47 13.89
N PHE A 306 8.80 6.67 15.12
CA PHE A 306 8.42 7.99 15.61
C PHE A 306 9.61 8.93 15.84
N ALA A 307 10.78 8.38 16.16
CA ALA A 307 11.98 9.18 16.37
C ALA A 307 12.65 9.59 15.05
N ALA A 308 12.40 8.85 13.97
CA ALA A 308 13.04 9.07 12.68
C ALA A 308 12.47 10.28 11.92
N CYS A 309 11.16 10.57 12.07
CA CYS A 309 10.51 11.63 11.30
C CYS A 309 9.21 12.14 11.96
N ASN A 310 9.28 13.31 12.60
CA ASN A 310 8.13 13.91 13.30
C ASN A 310 7.01 14.44 12.37
N TRP A 311 7.34 14.72 11.10
CA TRP A 311 6.40 15.25 10.12
C TRP A 311 5.79 14.17 9.20
N CYS A 312 6.36 12.96 9.16
CA CYS A 312 5.96 11.91 8.22
C CYS A 312 4.48 11.54 8.35
N ARG A 313 3.91 11.61 9.55
CA ARG A 313 2.47 11.41 9.79
C ARG A 313 1.56 12.26 8.91
N TYR A 314 1.98 13.47 8.53
CA TYR A 314 1.16 14.38 7.71
C TYR A 314 1.09 13.98 6.24
N LEU A 315 1.90 13.01 5.80
CA LEU A 315 1.72 12.40 4.48
C LEU A 315 0.54 11.45 4.46
N SER A 316 0.21 10.77 5.56
CA SER A 316 -0.91 9.81 5.62
C SER A 316 -2.17 10.39 6.26
N CYS A 317 -2.16 11.66 6.71
CA CYS A 317 -3.34 12.30 7.30
C CYS A 317 -3.25 13.84 7.23
N ILE A 318 -4.42 14.51 7.16
CA ILE A 318 -4.52 15.99 7.18
C ILE A 318 -5.03 16.46 8.54
N PRO A 319 -4.31 17.35 9.26
CA PRO A 319 -4.79 17.90 10.52
C PRO A 319 -5.95 18.87 10.24
N THR A 320 -7.15 18.56 10.71
CA THR A 320 -8.31 19.47 10.69
C THR A 320 -8.91 19.58 12.08
N SER A 321 -9.66 20.65 12.35
CA SER A 321 -10.31 20.89 13.66
C SER A 321 -11.29 19.78 14.06
N SER A 322 -11.81 19.02 13.10
CA SER A 322 -12.66 17.85 13.29
C SER A 322 -11.91 16.52 13.25
N ASN A 323 -10.60 16.52 12.94
CA ASN A 323 -9.78 15.33 12.77
C ASN A 323 -8.46 15.41 13.56
N ASN A 324 -8.53 15.09 14.86
CA ASN A 324 -7.36 15.03 15.74
C ASN A 324 -6.45 13.82 15.48
N GLN A 325 -6.71 12.97 14.47
CA GLN A 325 -5.91 11.78 14.14
C GLN A 325 -4.45 12.11 13.80
N CYS A 326 -4.19 13.32 13.29
CA CYS A 326 -2.83 13.79 12.99
C CYS A 326 -2.15 14.53 14.14
N GLN A 327 -2.94 15.09 15.06
CA GLN A 327 -2.46 15.93 16.15
C GLN A 327 -2.22 15.12 17.44
N GLY A 328 -2.88 13.97 17.59
CA GLY A 328 -2.79 13.11 18.77
C GLY A 328 -1.61 12.14 18.79
N SER A 329 -1.35 11.61 19.98
CA SER A 329 -0.54 10.41 20.18
C SER A 329 -1.19 9.20 19.50
N VAL A 330 -0.41 8.14 19.21
CA VAL A 330 -0.90 6.83 18.71
C VAL A 330 -2.15 6.35 19.45
N PHE A 331 -2.20 6.66 20.74
CA PHE A 331 -3.30 6.36 21.64
C PHE A 331 -4.62 7.04 21.24
N LEU A 332 -4.61 8.33 20.88
CA LEU A 332 -5.82 9.04 20.44
C LEU A 332 -6.38 8.43 19.15
N VAL A 333 -5.51 8.02 18.22
CA VAL A 333 -5.89 7.32 16.99
C VAL A 333 -6.52 5.96 17.31
N ILE A 334 -5.97 5.23 18.27
CA ILE A 334 -6.54 3.95 18.70
C ILE A 334 -7.90 4.18 19.37
N SER A 335 -8.01 5.09 20.33
CA SER A 335 -9.28 5.37 21.01
C SER A 335 -10.39 5.81 20.04
N ILE A 336 -10.07 6.61 19.01
CA ILE A 336 -11.02 7.09 17.99
C ILE A 336 -11.50 5.99 17.03
N PHE A 337 -10.73 4.93 16.78
CA PHE A 337 -11.11 3.91 15.78
C PHE A 337 -11.40 2.52 16.37
N PHE A 338 -10.93 2.28 17.59
CA PHE A 338 -10.89 0.95 18.17
C PHE A 338 -11.65 0.84 19.49
N ALA A 339 -12.06 1.96 20.08
CA ALA A 339 -12.78 2.05 21.35
C ALA A 339 -12.01 1.31 22.48
N THR A 340 -11.39 2.06 23.40
CA THR A 340 -10.51 1.51 24.44
C THR A 340 -11.03 1.86 25.83
N GLU A 341 -11.02 0.91 26.77
CA GLU A 341 -11.10 1.20 28.21
C GLU A 341 -9.69 1.49 28.75
N LEU A 342 -9.54 2.56 29.53
CA LEU A 342 -8.31 2.86 30.28
C LEU A 342 -8.38 2.20 31.66
N THR A 343 -7.31 1.50 32.06
CA THR A 343 -7.05 1.26 33.48
C THR A 343 -6.40 2.51 34.09
N ASP A 344 -6.80 2.92 35.30
CA ASP A 344 -6.44 4.21 35.93
C ASP A 344 -4.93 4.53 35.90
N HIS A 345 -4.07 3.52 36.00
CA HIS A 345 -2.62 3.73 36.06
C HIS A 345 -1.98 4.21 34.74
N THR A 346 -2.60 3.90 33.59
CA THR A 346 -2.16 4.41 32.27
C THR A 346 -2.73 5.78 31.95
N ARG A 347 -3.83 6.18 32.61
CA ARG A 347 -4.45 7.50 32.50
C ARG A 347 -3.53 8.58 33.09
N ASP A 348 -2.99 8.36 34.28
CA ASP A 348 -2.15 9.35 34.98
C ASP A 348 -0.78 9.57 34.33
N SER A 349 -0.18 8.52 33.78
CA SER A 349 1.12 8.60 33.09
C SER A 349 1.03 9.29 31.72
N LEU A 350 -0.15 9.31 31.08
CA LEU A 350 -0.44 10.03 29.85
C LEU A 350 -0.83 11.50 30.10
N ILE A 351 -1.60 11.80 31.15
CA ILE A 351 -1.94 13.17 31.57
C ILE A 351 -0.66 13.96 31.87
N PHE A 352 0.28 13.35 32.60
CA PHE A 352 1.55 13.98 32.99
C PHE A 352 2.48 14.30 31.81
N ARG A 353 2.37 13.56 30.69
CA ARG A 353 3.25 13.75 29.50
C ARG A 353 2.65 14.63 28.40
N THR A 354 1.34 14.81 28.37
CA THR A 354 0.66 15.45 27.22
C THR A 354 -0.06 16.75 27.57
N GLY A 355 -0.25 17.07 28.85
CA GLY A 355 -0.93 18.30 29.27
C GLY A 355 -2.39 18.40 28.83
N LEU A 356 -2.97 17.33 28.27
CA LEU A 356 -4.38 17.30 27.88
C LEU A 356 -5.25 17.04 29.11
N SER A 357 -6.04 18.04 29.50
CA SER A 357 -7.19 17.85 30.39
C SER A 357 -8.32 17.20 29.57
N ILE A 358 -8.57 15.92 29.79
CA ILE A 358 -9.75 15.24 29.24
C ILE A 358 -10.89 15.52 30.21
N THR A 359 -11.71 16.54 29.93
CA THR A 359 -12.90 16.83 30.72
C THR A 359 -13.98 15.79 30.37
N THR A 360 -14.27 14.89 31.29
CA THR A 360 -15.46 14.04 31.22
C THR A 360 -16.69 14.91 31.48
N THR A 361 -17.50 15.17 30.45
CA THR A 361 -18.91 15.54 30.67
C THR A 361 -19.64 14.30 31.14
N THR A 362 -19.85 14.22 32.45
CA THR A 362 -20.84 13.37 33.09
C THR A 362 -22.25 13.90 32.74
N THR A 363 -23.09 13.05 32.15
CA THR A 363 -24.55 13.13 32.28
C THR A 363 -25.08 11.74 32.49
#